data_AF-A0A1T4QJ83-F1
#
_entry.id   AF-A0A1T4QJ83-F1
#
_cell.length_a   1.000
_cell.length_b   1.000
_cell.length_c   1.000
_cell.angle_alpha   90.00
_cell.angle_beta   90.00
_cell.angle_gamma   90.00
#
_symmetry.space_group_name_H-M   'P 1'
#
loop_
_entity.id
_entity.type
_entity.pdbx_description
1 polymer ?
#
loop_
_entity_poly.entity_id
_entity_poly.type
_entity_poly.pdbx_seq_one_letter_code
_entity_poly.pdbx_strand_id
1 'polypeptide(L)'
;MEIRIEDIKQILKDLLNGKISREDASLWAYNLRQEADGNKLVYYPEGNEEILWESILFIEGIDLQNTPNVYLHNREDIQAFWDKMEPLG
;
A
#
# COMPACT_ATOMS: atom_id res chain seq x y z
N MET A 1 -13.51 -7.05 -7.19
CA MET A 1 -13.14 -6.22 -6.03
C MET A 1 -12.84 -4.83 -6.53
N GLU A 2 -13.32 -3.79 -5.87
CA GLU A 2 -12.97 -2.40 -6.20
C GLU A 2 -11.96 -1.91 -5.16
N ILE A 3 -10.91 -1.23 -5.59
CA ILE A 3 -9.96 -0.54 -4.72
C ILE A 3 -9.99 0.94 -5.00
N ARG A 4 -10.15 1.73 -3.93
CA ARG A 4 -10.21 3.18 -4.00
C ARG A 4 -8.93 3.79 -3.45
N ILE A 5 -8.67 5.03 -3.84
CA ILE A 5 -7.55 5.79 -3.30
C ILE A 5 -7.66 5.99 -1.78
N GLU A 6 -8.90 6.08 -1.26
CA GLU A 6 -9.18 6.17 0.16
C GLU A 6 -8.76 4.90 0.91
N ASP A 7 -8.86 3.72 0.29
CA ASP A 7 -8.47 2.45 0.92
C ASP A 7 -6.95 2.40 1.12
N ILE A 8 -6.19 2.79 0.10
CA ILE A 8 -4.72 2.92 0.17
C ILE A 8 -4.33 3.92 1.26
N LYS A 9 -4.97 5.09 1.26
CA LYS A 9 -4.75 6.12 2.28
C LYS A 9 -5.01 5.58 3.68
N GLN A 10 -6.10 4.86 3.87
CA GLN A 10 -6.45 4.32 5.18
C GLN A 10 -5.38 3.34 5.69
N ILE A 11 -4.87 2.46 4.82
CA ILE A 11 -3.79 1.52 5.17
C ILE A 11 -2.50 2.26 5.54
N LEU A 12 -2.04 3.21 4.74
CA LEU A 12 -0.83 3.99 5.02
C LEU A 12 -0.97 4.76 6.34
N LYS A 13 -2.14 5.37 6.58
CA LYS A 13 -2.42 6.11 7.81
C LYS A 13 -2.44 5.19 9.03
N ASP A 14 -3.06 4.03 8.94
CA ASP A 14 -3.11 3.08 10.06
C ASP A 14 -1.72 2.49 10.36
N LEU A 15 -0.90 2.27 9.32
CA LEU A 15 0.48 1.86 9.47
C LEU A 15 1.35 2.93 10.15
N LEU A 16 1.25 4.20 9.70
CA LEU A 16 1.95 5.33 10.31
C LEU A 16 1.54 5.56 11.77
N ASN A 17 0.30 5.25 12.13
CA ASN A 17 -0.21 5.35 13.49
C ASN A 17 0.03 4.09 14.34
N GLY A 18 0.65 3.05 13.78
CA GLY A 18 0.91 1.79 14.49
C GLY A 18 -0.36 1.00 14.85
N LYS A 19 -1.45 1.21 14.12
CA LYS A 19 -2.72 0.48 14.32
C LYS A 19 -2.75 -0.88 13.64
N ILE A 20 -1.99 -1.03 12.57
CA ILE A 20 -1.77 -2.29 11.86
C ILE A 20 -0.27 -2.57 11.78
N SER A 21 0.09 -3.85 11.75
CA SER A 21 1.48 -4.26 11.57
C SER A 21 1.92 -4.14 10.10
N ARG A 22 3.22 -4.22 9.86
CA ARG A 22 3.79 -4.26 8.50
C ARG A 22 3.38 -5.54 7.77
N GLU A 23 3.38 -6.66 8.50
CA GLU A 23 2.95 -7.98 8.04
C GLU A 23 1.48 -7.94 7.58
N ASP A 24 0.58 -7.35 8.38
CA ASP A 24 -0.85 -7.25 8.02
C ASP A 24 -1.08 -6.39 6.78
N ALA A 25 -0.39 -5.25 6.69
CA ALA A 25 -0.47 -4.37 5.53
C ALA A 25 0.10 -5.03 4.26
N SER A 26 1.24 -5.73 4.39
CA SER A 26 1.85 -6.48 3.29
C SER A 26 0.93 -7.60 2.81
N LEU A 27 0.32 -8.37 3.72
CA LEU A 27 -0.65 -9.42 3.38
C LEU A 27 -1.90 -8.85 2.69
N TRP A 28 -2.39 -7.70 3.14
CA TRP A 28 -3.50 -7.00 2.50
C TRP A 28 -3.17 -6.63 1.04
N ALA A 29 -1.99 -6.06 0.80
CA ALA A 29 -1.53 -5.70 -0.54
C ALA A 29 -1.26 -6.93 -1.43
N TYR A 30 -0.68 -7.99 -0.86
CA TYR A 30 -0.51 -9.27 -1.55
C TYR A 30 -1.85 -9.79 -2.09
N ASN A 31 -2.90 -9.79 -1.26
CA ASN A 31 -4.22 -10.25 -1.70
C ASN A 31 -4.79 -9.40 -2.86
N LEU A 32 -4.58 -8.08 -2.84
CA LEU A 32 -4.97 -7.20 -3.95
C LEU A 32 -4.20 -7.53 -5.23
N ARG A 33 -2.89 -7.77 -5.13
CA ARG A 33 -2.08 -8.18 -6.28
C ARG A 33 -2.58 -9.50 -6.88
N GLN A 34 -2.93 -10.47 -6.04
CA GLN A 34 -3.49 -11.75 -6.52
C GLN A 34 -4.85 -11.57 -7.22
N GLU A 35 -5.70 -10.64 -6.76
CA GLU A 35 -6.95 -10.30 -7.45
C GLU A 35 -6.69 -9.55 -8.78
N ALA A 36 -5.66 -8.70 -8.84
CA ALA A 36 -5.23 -8.02 -10.06
C ALA A 36 -4.73 -9.02 -11.11
N ASP A 37 -3.89 -9.98 -10.73
CA ASP A 37 -3.41 -11.06 -11.61
C ASP A 37 -4.57 -11.91 -12.18
N GLY A 38 -5.68 -11.97 -11.44
CA GLY A 38 -6.91 -12.64 -11.87
C GLY A 38 -7.85 -11.78 -12.72
N ASN A 39 -7.50 -10.54 -13.07
CA ASN A 39 -8.39 -9.53 -13.68
C ASN A 39 -9.69 -9.29 -12.90
N LYS A 40 -9.63 -9.38 -11.56
CA LYS A 40 -10.77 -9.18 -10.65
C LYS A 40 -10.72 -7.87 -9.88
N LEU A 41 -9.63 -7.10 -10.02
CA LEU A 41 -9.44 -5.83 -9.36
C LEU A 41 -9.85 -4.68 -10.30
N VAL A 42 -10.69 -3.78 -9.79
CA VAL A 42 -11.12 -2.55 -10.47
C VAL A 42 -10.57 -1.37 -9.67
N TYR A 43 -9.93 -0.42 -10.36
CA TYR A 43 -9.30 0.75 -9.76
C TYR A 43 -10.23 1.95 -9.81
N TYR A 44 -10.33 2.71 -8.72
CA TYR A 44 -11.14 3.92 -8.65
C TYR A 44 -10.39 5.08 -8.00
N PRO A 45 -10.35 6.27 -8.63
CA PRO A 45 -10.92 6.60 -9.94
C PRO A 45 -10.13 5.99 -11.11
N GLU A 46 -10.76 5.81 -12.29
CA GLU A 46 -10.15 5.24 -13.52
C GLU A 46 -8.92 6.04 -14.03
N GLY A 47 -8.65 7.25 -13.51
CA GLY A 47 -7.44 8.03 -13.81
C GLY A 47 -6.23 7.72 -12.93
N ASN A 48 -6.41 6.92 -11.88
CA ASN A 48 -5.40 6.70 -10.83
C ASN A 48 -4.89 5.25 -10.80
N GLU A 49 -5.12 4.46 -11.85
CA GLU A 49 -4.74 3.04 -11.87
C GLU A 49 -3.23 2.84 -11.61
N GLU A 50 -2.39 3.65 -12.25
CA GLU A 50 -0.93 3.57 -12.09
C GLU A 50 -0.51 3.80 -10.63
N ILE A 51 -0.99 4.88 -10.00
CA ILE A 51 -0.63 5.18 -8.61
C ILE A 51 -1.24 4.20 -7.62
N LEU A 52 -2.45 3.68 -7.88
CA LEU A 52 -3.06 2.62 -7.07
C LEU A 52 -2.26 1.32 -7.18
N TRP A 53 -1.78 0.98 -8.37
CA TRP A 53 -0.93 -0.18 -8.59
C TRP A 53 0.44 -0.04 -7.91
N GLU A 54 1.11 1.11 -8.08
CA GLU A 54 2.36 1.41 -7.38
C GLU A 54 2.20 1.34 -5.86
N SER A 55 1.05 1.80 -5.35
CA SER A 55 0.73 1.74 -3.92
C SER A 55 0.60 0.31 -3.41
N ILE A 56 -0.05 -0.58 -4.18
CA ILE A 56 -0.15 -1.99 -3.83
C ILE A 56 1.25 -2.61 -3.74
N LEU A 57 2.10 -2.40 -4.75
CA LEU A 57 3.46 -2.95 -4.75
C LEU A 57 4.32 -2.40 -3.62
N PHE A 58 4.23 -1.09 -3.35
CA PHE A 58 4.94 -0.47 -2.24
C PHE A 58 4.53 -1.08 -0.90
N ILE A 59 3.22 -1.16 -0.63
CA ILE A 59 2.68 -1.70 0.63
C ILE A 59 2.99 -3.20 0.77
N GLU A 60 2.97 -3.98 -0.31
CA GLU A 60 3.42 -5.38 -0.24
C GLU A 60 4.89 -5.47 0.21
N GLY A 61 5.74 -4.56 -0.27
CA GLY A 61 7.18 -4.53 0.03
C GLY A 61 7.54 -4.01 1.42
N ILE A 62 6.64 -3.38 2.17
CA ILE A 62 7.02 -2.72 3.45
C ILE A 62 7.40 -3.70 4.57
N ASP A 63 7.06 -4.97 4.46
CA ASP A 63 7.49 -6.01 5.41
C ASP A 63 8.88 -6.61 5.09
N LEU A 64 9.44 -6.28 3.92
CA LEU A 64 10.76 -6.78 3.53
C LEU A 64 11.85 -6.20 4.44
N GLN A 65 12.78 -7.05 4.84
CA GLN A 65 13.92 -6.69 5.67
C GLN A 65 15.23 -6.79 4.88
N ASN A 66 16.10 -5.78 5.03
CA ASN A 66 17.45 -5.81 4.46
C ASN A 66 18.40 -6.63 5.35
N THR A 67 18.23 -6.55 6.66
CA THR A 67 18.90 -7.39 7.67
C THR A 67 17.89 -7.72 8.78
N PRO A 68 18.16 -8.71 9.64
CA PRO A 68 17.23 -9.05 10.72
C PRO A 68 16.88 -7.83 11.58
N ASN A 69 15.57 -7.54 11.68
CA ASN A 69 14.99 -6.40 12.41
C ASN A 69 15.25 -5.02 11.77
N VAL A 70 15.73 -4.96 10.53
CA VAL A 70 15.90 -3.71 9.78
C VAL A 70 15.10 -3.79 8.48
N TYR A 71 13.98 -3.06 8.45
CA TYR A 71 13.12 -2.97 7.27
C TYR A 71 13.81 -2.26 6.11
N LEU A 72 13.54 -2.74 4.90
CA LEU A 72 13.96 -2.10 3.65
C LEU A 72 13.31 -0.73 3.48
N HIS A 73 12.02 -0.63 3.79
CA HIS A 73 11.28 0.63 3.84
C HIS A 73 11.11 1.06 5.29
N ASN A 74 11.78 2.14 5.70
CA ASN A 74 11.67 2.68 7.05
C ASN A 74 10.39 3.52 7.21
N ARG A 75 10.21 4.17 8.37
CA ARG A 75 9.03 5.01 8.63
C ARG A 75 9.01 6.24 7.73
N GLU A 76 10.17 6.82 7.45
CA GLU A 76 10.35 7.99 6.60
C GLU A 76 9.96 7.69 5.14
N ASP A 77 10.26 6.50 4.62
CA ASP A 77 9.85 6.05 3.30
C ASP A 77 8.32 5.96 3.19
N ILE A 78 7.67 5.40 4.22
CA ILE A 78 6.21 5.32 4.30
C ILE A 78 5.61 6.72 4.38
N GLN A 79 6.18 7.63 5.17
CA GLN A 79 5.73 9.01 5.26
C GLN A 79 5.87 9.74 3.92
N ALA A 80 7.00 9.57 3.23
CA ALA A 80 7.22 10.14 1.91
C ALA A 80 6.23 9.60 0.87
N PHE A 81 5.83 8.33 0.99
CA PHE A 81 4.79 7.76 0.15
C PHE A 81 3.41 8.32 0.50
N TRP A 82 3.08 8.48 1.80
CA TRP A 82 1.86 9.14 2.25
C TRP A 82 1.75 10.58 1.71
N ASP A 83 2.82 11.36 1.77
CA ASP A 83 2.81 12.77 1.33
C ASP A 83 2.52 12.89 -0.18
N LYS A 84 2.88 11.88 -0.99
CA LYS A 84 2.49 11.79 -2.41
C LYS A 84 1.02 11.44 -2.59
N MET A 85 0.49 10.58 -1.73
CA MET A 85 -0.90 10.08 -1.80
C MET A 85 -1.92 11.05 -1.21
N GLU A 86 -1.57 11.77 -0.15
CA GLU A 86 -2.45 12.67 0.60
C GLU A 86 -3.23 13.67 -0.27
N PRO A 87 -2.63 14.35 -1.27
CA PRO A 87 -3.38 15.30 -2.11
C PRO A 87 -4.33 14.64 -3.12
N LEU A 88 -4.25 13.32 -3.31
CA LEU A 88 -5.06 12.61 -4.31
C LEU A 88 -6.42 12.22 -3.72
N GLY A 89 -7.50 12.82 -4.23
CA GLY A 89 -8.88 12.58 -3.80
C GLY A 89 -9.85 13.40 -4.64
#